data_AF-A0A948S8P0-F1
#
_entry.id   AF-A0A948S8P0-F1
#
_cell.length_a   1.000
_cell.length_b   1.000
_cell.length_c   1.000
_cell.angle_alpha   90.00
_cell.angle_beta   90.00
_cell.angle_gamma   90.00
#
_symmetry.space_group_name_H-M   'P 1'
#
loop_
_entity.id
_entity.type
_entity.pdbx_description
1 polymer ?
#
loop_
_entity_poly.entity_id
_entity_poly.type
_entity_poly.pdbx_seq_one_letter_code
_entity_poly.pdbx_strand_id
1 'polypeptide(L)'
;MLIDAQKIDDFKTPRKDLLPPLPLVFRLIPIVFYLSLVFLAVVGSLAMWHARVATMRYQDTMKQRSALEAEIASTKAARSELERNYREATQLYSWVESSVPLQPLLLKIIKSMDPGSVIVDLTLERDAANPAQIKLALTFNSKTDDQIVKTVAAIRDMGYLEFSPTQTKIKGNLEYRAVLLRNRTAADLLEQTPSDRSRGIVPL
;
A
#
# COMPACT_ATOMS: atom_id res chain seq x y z
N MET A 1 -67.46 23.11 114.20
CA MET A 1 -66.22 23.56 114.87
C MET A 1 -65.15 23.60 113.79
N LEU A 2 -64.78 24.80 113.34
CA LEU A 2 -63.77 25.05 112.32
C LEU A 2 -62.38 24.76 112.90
N ILE A 3 -61.62 23.85 112.29
CA ILE A 3 -60.15 23.81 112.38
C ILE A 3 -59.57 23.37 111.03
N ASP A 4 -59.05 24.38 110.35
CA ASP A 4 -57.84 24.47 109.54
C ASP A 4 -57.60 23.58 108.30
N ALA A 5 -57.48 24.28 107.19
CA ALA A 5 -57.04 23.81 105.89
C ALA A 5 -55.52 23.71 105.88
N GLN A 6 -54.98 22.51 106.11
CA GLN A 6 -53.59 22.21 105.79
C GLN A 6 -53.50 20.98 104.89
N LYS A 7 -53.59 21.26 103.59
CA LYS A 7 -52.82 20.69 102.49
C LYS A 7 -51.79 19.61 102.92
N ILE A 8 -52.21 18.35 102.89
CA ILE A 8 -51.29 17.20 102.82
C ILE A 8 -51.32 16.71 101.38
N ASP A 9 -50.70 17.50 100.53
CA ASP A 9 -50.35 17.17 99.15
C ASP A 9 -48.84 17.35 99.07
N ASP A 10 -48.08 16.34 99.49
CA ASP A 10 -46.70 16.13 99.01
C ASP A 10 -46.08 14.82 99.53
N PHE A 11 -46.38 13.71 98.84
CA PHE A 11 -45.45 12.58 98.74
C PHE A 11 -45.09 12.34 97.27
N LYS A 12 -44.89 13.45 96.54
CA LYS A 12 -44.21 13.44 95.25
C LYS A 12 -43.05 14.41 95.38
N THR A 13 -41.93 13.90 95.92
CA THR A 13 -40.64 14.55 95.77
C THR A 13 -40.52 15.11 94.35
N PRO A 14 -40.43 16.44 94.16
CA PRO A 14 -40.16 16.97 92.84
C PRO A 14 -38.73 16.55 92.56
N ARG A 15 -38.56 15.45 91.81
CA ARG A 15 -37.23 15.09 91.30
C ARG A 15 -36.72 16.31 90.56
N LYS A 16 -35.69 16.94 91.12
CA LYS A 16 -34.93 18.01 90.51
C LYS A 16 -34.00 17.38 89.45
N ASP A 17 -34.58 16.54 88.58
CA ASP A 17 -33.93 15.81 87.50
C ASP A 17 -34.49 16.25 86.14
N LEU A 18 -34.79 17.54 86.02
CA LEU A 18 -34.90 18.16 84.70
C LEU A 18 -33.52 18.73 84.40
N LEU A 19 -32.66 17.89 83.82
CA LEU A 19 -31.50 18.37 83.07
C LEU A 19 -31.98 19.53 82.18
N PRO A 20 -31.25 20.66 82.11
CA PRO A 20 -31.64 21.75 81.22
C PRO A 20 -31.86 21.18 79.81
N PRO A 21 -32.90 21.62 79.10
CA PRO A 21 -33.21 21.09 77.78
C PRO A 21 -31.95 21.15 76.92
N LEU A 22 -31.59 20.01 76.34
CA LEU A 22 -30.35 19.83 75.61
C LEU A 22 -30.14 21.02 74.65
N PRO A 23 -28.99 21.72 74.71
CA PRO A 23 -28.75 22.88 73.87
C PRO A 23 -29.07 22.56 72.41
N LEU A 24 -29.81 23.44 71.75
CA LEU A 24 -30.43 23.20 70.44
C LEU A 24 -29.43 22.67 69.39
N VAL A 25 -28.16 23.06 69.50
CA VAL A 25 -27.05 22.60 68.65
C VAL A 25 -26.79 21.09 68.77
N PHE A 26 -26.83 20.52 69.98
CA PHE A 26 -26.62 19.07 70.18
C PHE A 26 -27.79 18.22 69.66
N ARG A 27 -28.99 18.78 69.56
CA ARG A 27 -30.16 18.12 68.97
C ARG A 27 -30.06 18.03 67.43
N LEU A 28 -29.24 18.86 66.79
CA LEU A 28 -29.03 18.85 65.33
C LEU A 28 -28.05 17.77 64.86
N ILE A 29 -27.13 17.33 65.72
CA ILE A 29 -26.08 16.36 65.37
C ILE A 29 -26.63 15.05 64.75
N PRO A 30 -27.68 14.41 65.31
CA PRO A 30 -28.25 13.19 64.72
C PRO A 30 -28.88 13.45 63.35
N ILE A 31 -29.52 14.61 63.18
CA ILE A 31 -30.19 14.99 61.92
C ILE A 31 -29.15 15.17 60.81
N VAL A 32 -28.06 15.88 61.10
CA VAL A 32 -26.95 16.06 60.15
C VAL A 32 -26.29 14.72 59.82
N PHE A 33 -26.16 13.82 60.80
CA PHE A 33 -25.63 12.47 60.58
C PHE A 33 -26.48 11.63 59.63
N TYR A 34 -27.81 11.63 59.78
CA TYR A 34 -28.68 10.91 58.84
C TYR A 34 -28.69 11.57 57.45
N LEU A 35 -28.65 12.91 57.37
CA LEU A 35 -28.55 13.62 56.10
C LEU A 35 -27.24 13.31 55.36
N SER A 36 -26.11 13.20 56.06
CA SER A 36 -24.83 12.85 55.43
C SER A 36 -24.83 11.40 54.93
N LEU A 37 -25.48 10.47 55.65
CA LEU A 37 -25.66 9.09 55.18
C LEU A 37 -26.51 9.02 53.90
N VAL A 38 -27.62 9.76 53.85
CA VAL A 38 -28.47 9.82 52.64
C VAL A 38 -27.70 10.45 51.48
N PHE A 39 -26.98 11.54 51.73
CA PHE A 39 -26.15 12.18 50.71
C PHE A 39 -25.08 11.22 50.17
N LEU A 40 -24.38 10.50 51.04
CA LEU A 40 -23.38 9.50 50.65
C LEU A 40 -23.99 8.38 49.80
N ALA A 41 -25.17 7.88 50.17
CA ALA A 41 -25.87 6.84 49.42
C ALA A 41 -26.27 7.31 48.01
N VAL A 42 -26.77 8.54 47.89
CA VAL A 42 -27.17 9.13 46.59
C VAL A 42 -25.94 9.38 45.72
N VAL A 43 -24.90 10.02 46.25
CA VAL A 43 -23.66 10.31 45.49
C VAL A 43 -22.95 9.02 45.09
N GLY A 44 -22.87 8.03 45.99
CA GLY A 44 -22.27 6.73 45.70
C GLY A 44 -23.00 5.99 44.58
N SER A 45 -24.34 6.01 44.59
CA SER A 45 -25.15 5.39 43.55
C SER A 45 -24.97 6.07 42.19
N LEU A 46 -24.96 7.41 42.18
CA LEU A 46 -24.76 8.20 40.96
C LEU A 46 -23.36 7.99 40.38
N ALA A 47 -22.33 7.96 41.24
CA ALA A 47 -20.95 7.68 40.84
C ALA A 47 -20.81 6.27 40.24
N MET A 48 -21.46 5.25 40.83
CA MET A 48 -21.45 3.89 40.29
C MET A 48 -22.16 3.81 38.94
N TRP A 49 -23.27 4.52 38.77
CA TRP A 49 -23.97 4.61 37.47
C TRP A 49 -23.10 5.26 36.40
N HIS A 50 -22.49 6.42 36.70
CA HIS A 50 -21.58 7.09 35.77
C HIS A 50 -20.36 6.25 35.43
N ALA A 51 -19.78 5.56 36.41
CA ALA A 51 -18.67 4.65 36.18
C ALA A 51 -19.05 3.52 35.20
N ARG A 52 -20.24 2.92 35.36
CA ARG A 52 -20.74 1.89 34.42
C ARG A 52 -21.00 2.44 33.01
N VAL A 53 -21.60 3.61 32.89
CA VAL A 53 -21.85 4.22 31.58
C VAL A 53 -20.53 4.58 30.90
N ALA A 54 -19.54 5.09 31.66
CA ALA A 54 -18.23 5.42 31.13
C ALA A 54 -17.47 4.18 30.64
N THR A 55 -17.51 3.06 31.38
CA THR A 55 -16.85 1.82 30.95
C THR A 55 -17.50 1.24 29.71
N MET A 56 -18.82 1.26 29.58
CA MET A 56 -19.53 0.82 28.37
C MET A 56 -19.11 1.65 27.15
N ARG A 57 -19.13 2.98 27.25
CA ARG A 57 -18.71 3.88 26.17
C ARG A 57 -17.25 3.68 25.77
N TYR A 58 -16.38 3.43 26.75
CA TYR A 58 -14.98 3.13 26.49
C TYR A 58 -14.81 1.80 25.72
N GLN A 59 -15.55 0.76 26.09
CA GLN A 59 -15.52 -0.52 25.37
C GLN A 59 -16.06 -0.40 23.95
N ASP A 60 -17.15 0.35 23.75
CA ASP A 60 -17.72 0.54 22.41
C ASP A 60 -16.80 1.33 21.49
N THR A 61 -16.18 2.39 22.00
CA THR A 61 -15.18 3.16 21.22
C THR A 61 -13.94 2.34 20.92
N MET A 62 -13.48 1.49 21.85
CA MET A 62 -12.37 0.55 21.58
C MET A 62 -12.72 -0.48 20.51
N LYS A 63 -13.93 -1.05 20.53
CA LYS A 63 -14.40 -1.97 19.49
C LYS A 63 -14.49 -1.30 18.12
N GLN A 64 -15.04 -0.10 18.05
CA GLN A 64 -15.11 0.68 16.82
C GLN A 64 -13.71 0.99 16.30
N ARG A 65 -12.80 1.40 17.18
CA ARG A 65 -11.40 1.66 16.83
C ARG A 65 -10.72 0.40 16.29
N SER A 66 -10.86 -0.74 16.95
CA SER A 66 -10.25 -2.00 16.47
C SER A 66 -10.82 -2.44 15.12
N ALA A 67 -12.13 -2.22 14.89
CA ALA A 67 -12.76 -2.53 13.61
C ALA A 67 -12.22 -1.63 12.49
N LEU A 68 -12.11 -0.31 12.75
CA LEU A 68 -11.53 0.64 11.80
C LEU A 68 -10.05 0.36 11.53
N GLU A 69 -9.26 0.03 12.55
CA GLU A 69 -7.86 -0.35 12.39
C GLU A 69 -7.71 -1.62 11.53
N ALA A 70 -8.58 -2.62 11.71
CA ALA A 70 -8.62 -3.83 10.89
C ALA A 70 -9.01 -3.51 9.43
N GLU A 71 -10.00 -2.64 9.21
CA GLU A 71 -10.42 -2.21 7.87
C GLU A 71 -9.30 -1.45 7.16
N ILE A 72 -8.63 -0.52 7.86
CA ILE A 72 -7.46 0.21 7.34
C ILE A 72 -6.33 -0.77 7.00
N ALA A 73 -6.05 -1.75 7.86
CA ALA A 73 -5.02 -2.75 7.61
C ALA A 73 -5.34 -3.60 6.38
N SER A 74 -6.59 -4.05 6.23
CA SER A 74 -7.05 -4.82 5.06
C SER A 74 -6.96 -4.00 3.77
N THR A 75 -7.36 -2.73 3.82
CA THR A 75 -7.28 -1.81 2.66
C THR A 75 -5.83 -1.55 2.27
N LYS A 76 -4.94 -1.37 3.26
CA LYS A 76 -3.50 -1.19 3.01
C LYS A 76 -2.88 -2.44 2.39
N ALA A 77 -3.26 -3.63 2.85
CA ALA A 77 -2.81 -4.89 2.27
C ALA A 77 -3.27 -5.03 0.81
N ALA A 78 -4.55 -4.77 0.53
CA ALA A 78 -5.09 -4.81 -0.83
C ALA A 78 -4.39 -3.80 -1.77
N ARG A 79 -4.12 -2.57 -1.29
CA ARG A 79 -3.35 -1.57 -2.06
C ARG A 79 -1.93 -2.04 -2.34
N SER A 80 -1.25 -2.61 -1.35
CA SER A 80 0.11 -3.12 -1.52
C SER A 80 0.17 -4.26 -2.53
N GLU A 81 -0.83 -5.15 -2.54
CA GLU A 81 -0.94 -6.22 -3.52
C GLU A 81 -1.19 -5.68 -4.93
N LEU A 82 -2.11 -4.71 -5.06
CA LEU A 82 -2.40 -4.07 -6.34
C LEU A 82 -1.17 -3.35 -6.91
N GLU A 83 -0.44 -2.60 -6.08
CA GLU A 83 0.79 -1.95 -6.50
C GLU A 83 1.87 -2.95 -6.92
N ARG A 84 1.98 -4.08 -6.22
CA ARG A 84 2.89 -5.16 -6.61
C ARG A 84 2.52 -5.71 -7.99
N ASN A 85 1.25 -6.06 -8.19
CA ASN A 85 0.76 -6.58 -9.46
C ASN A 85 0.95 -5.57 -10.60
N TYR A 86 0.71 -4.27 -10.33
CA TYR A 86 0.95 -3.20 -11.30
C TYR A 86 2.44 -3.07 -11.66
N ARG A 87 3.34 -3.13 -10.68
CA ARG A 87 4.79 -3.09 -10.92
C ARG A 87 5.25 -4.30 -11.75
N GLU A 88 4.79 -5.51 -11.40
CA GLU A 88 5.09 -6.73 -12.15
C GLU A 88 4.57 -6.64 -13.60
N ALA A 89 3.32 -6.22 -13.79
CA ALA A 89 2.73 -6.04 -15.11
C ALA A 89 3.47 -4.97 -15.95
N THR A 90 3.87 -3.86 -15.33
CA THR A 90 4.62 -2.79 -16.02
C THR A 90 6.01 -3.26 -16.43
N GLN A 91 6.69 -4.02 -15.55
CA GLN A 91 7.99 -4.62 -15.87
C GLN A 91 7.88 -5.60 -17.04
N LEU A 92 6.90 -6.51 -16.99
CA LEU A 92 6.63 -7.45 -18.07
C LEU A 92 6.29 -6.72 -19.37
N TYR A 93 5.44 -5.70 -19.31
CA TYR A 93 5.09 -4.88 -20.47
C TYR A 93 6.33 -4.22 -21.07
N SER A 94 7.17 -3.58 -20.26
CA SER A 94 8.40 -2.93 -20.73
C SER A 94 9.39 -3.94 -21.33
N TRP A 95 9.48 -5.15 -20.76
CA TRP A 95 10.32 -6.22 -21.27
C TRP A 95 9.80 -6.76 -22.61
N VAL A 96 8.49 -6.93 -22.75
CA VAL A 96 7.86 -7.33 -24.01
C VAL A 96 8.04 -6.24 -25.06
N GLU A 97 7.74 -4.98 -24.75
CA GLU A 97 7.86 -3.85 -25.66
C GLU A 97 9.29 -3.66 -26.18
N SER A 98 10.30 -3.87 -25.32
CA SER A 98 11.71 -3.82 -25.71
C SER A 98 12.14 -5.03 -26.55
N SER A 99 11.59 -6.22 -26.28
CA SER A 99 11.98 -7.48 -26.94
C SER A 99 11.28 -7.73 -28.28
N VAL A 100 10.00 -7.39 -28.41
CA VAL A 100 9.18 -7.60 -29.62
C VAL A 100 9.86 -7.11 -30.92
N PRO A 101 10.42 -5.89 -31.00
CA PRO A 101 11.05 -5.43 -32.24
C PRO A 101 12.33 -6.19 -32.60
N LEU A 102 12.98 -6.87 -31.65
CA LEU A 102 14.21 -7.63 -31.87
C LEU A 102 13.94 -9.06 -32.36
N GLN A 103 12.76 -9.62 -32.07
CA GLN A 103 12.44 -11.02 -32.42
C GLN A 103 12.46 -11.32 -33.92
N PRO A 104 11.90 -10.48 -34.82
CA PRO A 104 11.97 -10.72 -36.26
C PRO A 104 13.41 -10.70 -36.79
N LEU A 105 14.23 -9.79 -36.24
CA LEU A 105 15.65 -9.67 -36.59
C LEU A 105 16.40 -10.95 -36.21
N LEU A 106 16.20 -11.43 -34.99
CA LEU A 106 16.74 -12.69 -34.48
C LEU A 106 16.34 -13.88 -35.38
N LEU A 107 15.05 -14.01 -35.70
CA LEU A 107 14.55 -15.10 -36.54
C LEU A 107 15.15 -15.08 -37.94
N LYS A 108 15.32 -13.90 -38.53
CA LYS A 108 15.92 -13.76 -39.86
C LYS A 108 17.40 -14.15 -39.85
N ILE A 109 18.16 -13.77 -38.81
CA ILE A 109 19.57 -14.18 -38.62
C ILE A 109 19.68 -15.70 -38.47
N ILE A 110 18.82 -16.32 -37.67
CA ILE A 110 18.81 -17.78 -37.49
C ILE A 110 18.48 -18.47 -38.83
N LYS A 111 17.49 -17.96 -39.57
CA LYS A 111 17.08 -18.53 -40.86
C LYS A 111 18.11 -18.33 -41.97
N SER A 112 19.01 -17.37 -41.86
CA SER A 112 20.08 -17.17 -42.86
C SER A 112 21.28 -18.11 -42.68
N MET A 113 21.31 -18.91 -41.61
CA MET A 113 22.40 -19.86 -41.35
C MET A 113 22.30 -21.08 -42.28
N ASP A 114 23.40 -21.37 -42.99
CA ASP A 114 23.50 -22.54 -43.87
C ASP A 114 23.50 -23.85 -43.06
N PRO A 115 23.07 -24.97 -43.67
CA PRO A 115 23.18 -26.30 -43.07
C PRO A 115 24.64 -26.65 -42.76
N GLY A 116 24.99 -26.71 -41.48
CA GLY A 116 26.35 -27.00 -40.99
C GLY A 116 27.08 -25.81 -40.37
N SER A 117 26.47 -24.63 -40.38
CA SER A 117 26.92 -23.47 -39.61
C SER A 117 26.20 -23.41 -38.27
N VAL A 118 26.91 -23.08 -37.19
CA VAL A 118 26.37 -23.06 -35.82
C VAL A 118 26.58 -21.69 -35.21
N ILE A 119 25.51 -21.07 -34.73
CA ILE A 119 25.59 -19.85 -33.91
C ILE A 119 26.09 -20.27 -32.52
N VAL A 120 27.23 -19.72 -32.12
CA VAL A 120 27.82 -19.94 -30.79
C VAL A 120 27.27 -18.93 -29.79
N ASP A 121 27.18 -17.67 -30.21
CA ASP A 121 26.64 -16.58 -29.38
C ASP A 121 25.97 -15.53 -30.28
N LEU A 122 24.88 -14.95 -29.79
CA LEU A 122 24.14 -13.88 -30.47
C LEU A 122 23.55 -12.93 -29.44
N THR A 123 24.07 -11.71 -29.46
CA THR A 123 23.60 -10.61 -28.62
C THR A 123 23.03 -9.50 -29.50
N LEU A 124 21.82 -9.07 -29.17
CA LEU A 124 21.13 -7.92 -29.74
C LEU A 124 20.81 -6.96 -28.61
N GLU A 125 21.41 -5.77 -28.63
CA GLU A 125 21.18 -4.74 -27.62
C GLU A 125 20.59 -3.50 -28.28
N ARG A 126 19.40 -3.10 -27.83
CA ARG A 126 18.78 -1.85 -28.24
C ARG A 126 19.17 -0.77 -27.24
N ASP A 127 19.73 0.33 -27.71
CA ASP A 127 20.03 1.47 -26.86
C ASP A 127 18.72 2.19 -26.48
N ALA A 128 18.51 2.41 -25.18
CA ALA A 128 17.35 3.16 -24.68
C ALA A 128 17.40 4.64 -25.11
N ALA A 129 18.60 5.22 -25.25
CA ALA A 129 18.77 6.61 -25.68
C ALA A 129 18.53 6.78 -27.19
N ASN A 130 18.83 5.76 -27.99
CA ASN A 130 18.56 5.77 -29.42
C ASN A 130 17.90 4.46 -29.88
N PRO A 131 16.57 4.38 -29.80
CA PRO A 131 15.83 3.16 -30.11
C PRO A 131 15.89 2.72 -31.57
N ALA A 132 16.46 3.56 -32.46
CA ALA A 132 16.67 3.25 -33.87
C ALA A 132 18.01 2.52 -34.12
N GLN A 133 18.89 2.45 -33.12
CA GLN A 133 20.17 1.76 -33.16
C GLN A 133 20.10 0.43 -32.41
N ILE A 134 20.59 -0.64 -33.03
CA ILE A 134 20.69 -1.97 -32.42
C ILE A 134 22.13 -2.43 -32.55
N LYS A 135 22.80 -2.68 -31.42
CA LYS A 135 24.13 -3.29 -31.43
C LYS A 135 23.96 -4.79 -31.65
N LEU A 136 24.59 -5.30 -32.70
CA LEU A 136 24.67 -6.72 -33.03
C LEU A 136 26.06 -7.24 -32.67
N ALA A 137 26.11 -8.30 -31.89
CA ALA A 137 27.29 -9.15 -31.75
C ALA A 137 26.90 -10.58 -32.05
N LEU A 138 27.51 -11.17 -33.08
CA LEU A 138 27.23 -12.51 -33.56
C LEU A 138 28.54 -13.29 -33.63
N THR A 139 28.60 -14.41 -32.93
CA THR A 139 29.71 -15.36 -32.98
C THR A 139 29.18 -16.66 -33.54
N PHE A 140 29.77 -17.14 -34.62
CA PHE A 140 29.35 -18.40 -35.22
C PHE A 140 30.54 -19.18 -35.77
N ASN A 141 30.34 -20.49 -35.89
CA ASN A 141 31.25 -21.40 -36.55
C ASN A 141 30.65 -21.76 -37.91
N SER A 142 31.42 -21.56 -38.97
CA SER A 142 31.04 -21.89 -40.33
C SER A 142 32.22 -22.52 -41.06
N LYS A 143 31.91 -23.46 -41.96
CA LYS A 143 32.91 -24.04 -42.89
C LYS A 143 33.31 -23.05 -43.99
N THR A 144 32.46 -22.06 -44.26
CA THR A 144 32.62 -21.11 -45.36
C THR A 144 32.52 -19.69 -44.85
N ASP A 145 33.45 -18.84 -45.28
CA ASP A 145 33.47 -17.42 -44.88
C ASP A 145 32.29 -16.62 -45.49
N ASP A 146 31.64 -17.11 -46.55
CA ASP A 146 30.44 -16.50 -47.17
C ASP A 146 29.20 -16.44 -46.27
N GLN A 147 29.18 -17.21 -45.18
CA GLN A 147 28.04 -17.22 -44.26
C GLN A 147 27.76 -15.83 -43.68
N ILE A 148 28.79 -15.03 -43.40
CA ILE A 148 28.58 -13.67 -42.90
C ILE A 148 27.87 -12.82 -43.94
N VAL A 149 28.26 -12.92 -45.21
CA VAL A 149 27.69 -12.16 -46.32
C VAL A 149 26.21 -12.46 -46.47
N LYS A 150 25.82 -13.75 -46.36
CA LYS A 150 24.42 -14.17 -46.39
C LYS A 150 23.61 -13.60 -45.23
N THR A 151 24.15 -13.66 -44.01
CA THR A 151 23.48 -13.13 -42.82
C THR A 151 23.33 -11.61 -42.88
N VAL A 152 24.37 -10.90 -43.30
CA VAL A 152 24.37 -9.45 -43.54
C VAL A 152 23.34 -9.06 -44.59
N ALA A 153 23.27 -9.79 -45.71
CA ALA A 153 22.27 -9.56 -46.75
C ALA A 153 20.84 -9.75 -46.19
N ALA A 154 20.61 -10.80 -45.40
CA ALA A 154 19.33 -11.06 -44.77
C ALA A 154 18.91 -9.96 -43.76
N ILE A 155 19.87 -9.35 -43.06
CA ILE A 155 19.65 -8.19 -42.20
C ILE A 155 19.29 -6.95 -43.03
N ARG A 156 19.99 -6.74 -44.15
CA ARG A 156 19.72 -5.63 -45.08
C ARG A 156 18.34 -5.71 -45.72
N ASP A 157 17.86 -6.91 -46.05
CA ASP A 157 16.51 -7.14 -46.56
C ASP A 157 15.41 -6.67 -45.61
N MET A 158 15.68 -6.63 -44.31
CA MET A 158 14.75 -6.08 -43.31
C MET A 158 14.86 -4.55 -43.15
N GLY A 159 15.63 -3.89 -44.00
CA GLY A 159 15.83 -2.45 -43.96
C GLY A 159 16.80 -1.98 -42.89
N TYR A 160 17.67 -2.85 -42.37
CA TYR A 160 18.76 -2.44 -41.48
C TYR A 160 20.05 -2.19 -42.25
N LEU A 161 20.73 -1.09 -41.94
CA LEU A 161 22.04 -0.76 -42.48
C LEU A 161 23.10 -0.91 -41.39
N GLU A 162 24.25 -1.44 -41.78
CA GLU A 162 25.33 -1.73 -40.85
C GLU A 162 26.28 -0.54 -40.77
N PHE A 163 26.59 -0.14 -39.55
CA PHE A 163 27.51 0.93 -39.23
C PHE A 163 28.66 0.36 -38.42
N SER A 164 29.89 0.72 -38.81
CA SER A 164 31.14 0.26 -38.21
C SER A 164 31.22 -1.28 -38.02
N PRO A 165 31.03 -2.08 -39.08
CA PRO A 165 31.16 -3.52 -38.97
C PRO A 165 32.62 -3.92 -38.69
N THR A 166 32.80 -4.80 -37.73
CA THR A 166 34.08 -5.45 -37.42
C THR A 166 33.93 -6.95 -37.52
N GLN A 167 34.84 -7.59 -38.24
CA GLN A 167 34.88 -9.03 -38.42
C GLN A 167 36.25 -9.56 -37.98
N THR A 168 36.24 -10.51 -37.05
CA THR A 168 37.46 -11.13 -36.51
C THR A 168 37.31 -12.64 -36.48
N LYS A 169 38.33 -13.37 -36.94
CA LYS A 169 38.36 -14.84 -36.91
C LYS A 169 39.26 -15.30 -35.78
N ILE A 170 38.69 -15.93 -34.76
CA ILE A 170 39.41 -16.35 -33.55
C ILE A 170 39.17 -17.84 -33.32
N LYS A 171 40.24 -18.65 -33.33
CA LYS A 171 40.22 -20.10 -33.01
C LYS A 171 39.15 -20.91 -33.78
N GLY A 172 38.88 -20.55 -35.04
CA GLY A 172 37.89 -21.24 -35.88
C GLY A 172 36.46 -20.70 -35.77
N ASN A 173 36.20 -19.74 -34.89
CA ASN A 173 34.95 -18.99 -34.83
C ASN A 173 35.10 -17.65 -35.55
N LEU A 174 34.03 -17.20 -36.19
CA LEU A 174 33.93 -15.88 -36.79
C LEU A 174 33.07 -15.02 -35.88
N GLU A 175 33.68 -13.96 -35.36
CA GLU A 175 33.04 -12.94 -34.56
C GLU A 175 32.73 -11.74 -35.45
N TYR A 176 31.47 -11.33 -35.44
CA TYR A 176 30.96 -10.20 -36.18
C TYR A 176 30.28 -9.24 -35.21
N ARG A 177 30.64 -7.96 -35.30
CA ARG A 177 30.02 -6.91 -34.49
C ARG A 177 29.71 -5.71 -35.37
N ALA A 178 28.49 -5.18 -35.25
CA ALA A 178 28.05 -4.01 -36.01
C ALA A 178 26.99 -3.24 -35.23
N VAL A 179 26.85 -1.95 -35.54
CA VAL A 179 25.68 -1.16 -35.13
C VAL A 179 24.69 -1.14 -36.29
N LEU A 180 23.48 -1.64 -36.07
CA LEU A 180 22.42 -1.66 -37.05
C LEU A 180 21.58 -0.40 -36.92
N LEU A 181 21.41 0.31 -38.03
CA LEU A 181 20.56 1.49 -38.16
C LEU A 181 19.34 1.13 -39.00
N ARG A 182 18.13 1.39 -38.50
CA ARG A 182 16.93 1.17 -39.31
C ARG A 182 16.84 2.23 -40.40
N ASN A 183 16.93 1.82 -41.65
CA ASN A 183 16.66 2.65 -42.81
C ASN A 183 15.15 2.87 -42.89
N ARG A 184 14.68 4.05 -42.44
CA ARG A 184 13.26 4.41 -42.56
C ARG A 184 12.92 4.50 -44.03
N THR A 185 12.16 3.52 -44.54
CA THR A 185 11.59 3.61 -45.88
C THR A 185 10.35 4.51 -45.84
N ALA A 186 9.95 5.07 -46.99
CA ALA A 186 8.77 5.94 -47.08
C ALA A 186 7.46 5.29 -46.56
N ALA A 187 7.41 3.95 -46.49
CA ALA A 187 6.29 3.20 -45.92
C ALA A 187 6.16 3.37 -44.39
N ASP A 188 7.29 3.43 -43.65
CA ASP A 188 7.31 3.67 -42.18
C ASP A 188 6.80 5.09 -41.83
N LEU A 189 6.85 6.04 -42.78
CA LEU A 189 6.36 7.41 -42.61
C LEU A 189 4.84 7.53 -42.80
N LEU A 190 4.21 6.56 -43.47
CA LEU A 190 2.76 6.53 -43.71
C LEU A 190 1.99 5.83 -42.58
N GLU A 191 2.66 4.93 -41.85
CA GLU A 191 2.10 4.25 -40.67
C GLU A 191 2.01 5.15 -39.42
N GLN A 192 2.67 6.33 -39.43
CA GLN A 192 2.57 7.36 -38.38
C GLN A 192 1.39 8.33 -38.59
N THR A 193 0.30 7.91 -39.22
CA THR A 193 -0.94 8.70 -39.26
C THR A 193 -1.66 8.63 -37.89
N PRO A 194 -2.10 9.78 -37.34
CA PRO A 194 -2.34 9.93 -35.91
C PRO A 194 -3.64 9.26 -35.47
N SER A 195 -3.56 8.12 -34.79
CA SER A 195 -4.65 7.64 -33.93
C SER A 195 -4.77 8.44 -32.62
N ASP A 196 -3.87 9.40 -32.40
CA ASP A 196 -3.80 10.28 -31.22
C ASP A 196 -4.67 11.56 -31.34
N ARG A 197 -5.92 11.41 -31.80
CA ARG A 197 -6.91 12.51 -31.85
C ARG A 197 -8.28 12.19 -31.23
N SER A 198 -8.44 11.11 -30.46
CA SER A 198 -9.74 10.76 -29.84
C SER A 198 -9.78 10.69 -28.31
N ARG A 199 -8.79 11.23 -27.59
CA ARG A 199 -8.90 11.47 -26.14
C ARG A 199 -8.78 12.95 -25.78
N GLY A 200 -9.59 13.76 -26.46
CA GLY A 200 -9.98 15.07 -25.97
C GLY A 200 -11.06 14.92 -24.90
N ILE A 201 -10.67 15.14 -23.65
CA ILE A 201 -11.39 15.92 -22.63
C ILE A 201 -12.93 15.87 -22.71
N VAL A 202 -13.57 15.16 -21.79
CA VAL A 202 -14.94 15.48 -21.35
C VAL A 202 -14.84 16.06 -19.94
N PRO A 203 -15.12 17.36 -19.73
CA PRO A 203 -15.40 17.87 -18.41
C PRO A 203 -16.90 17.71 -18.14
N LEU A 204 -17.25 17.11 -17.01
CA LEU A 204 -18.44 17.40 -16.19
C LEU A 204 -18.23 16.77 -14.81
#